data_AF-A0A6J5UQE0-F1
#
_entry.id   AF-A0A6J5UQE0-F1
#
_cell.length_a   1.000
_cell.length_b   1.000
_cell.length_c   1.000
_cell.angle_alpha   90.00
_cell.angle_beta   90.00
_cell.angle_gamma   90.00
#
_symmetry.space_group_name_H-M   'P 1'
#
loop_
_entity.id
_entity.type
_entity.pdbx_description
1 polymer ?
#
loop_
_entity_poly.entity_id
_entity_poly.type
_entity_poly.pdbx_seq_one_letter_code
_entity_poly.pdbx_strand_id
1 'polypeptide(L)'
;MLSPKMVVTCNSAITTFTLQPTKLHFLLLLLLLLFFLLTPPATPLNFSFSSFNSNDATTISREGDAYFDTEFLRLTKSAADVAIKGSVGRATYSQPFLLRENATGKLADFTAFFKFAIDSNNNTKYGDGLTFFIAPNGSSLDRTISGGSSLGLPVNTTPSSNDAGPRNQYPFVAVEFDIYQNTLETIKDPANSEKTDSRREEEDER
;
A
#
# COMPACT_ATOMS: atom_id res chain seq x y z
N MET A 1 -58.34 76.29 24.67
CA MET A 1 -57.64 75.31 23.81
C MET A 1 -56.20 75.21 24.30
N LEU A 2 -55.86 74.19 25.09
CA LEU A 2 -54.48 73.82 25.41
C LEU A 2 -54.18 72.50 24.69
N SER A 3 -53.13 72.50 23.87
CA SER A 3 -52.53 71.30 23.31
C SER A 3 -51.39 70.86 24.23
N PRO A 4 -51.31 69.59 24.66
CA PRO A 4 -50.11 69.06 25.26
C PRO A 4 -49.13 68.62 24.17
N LYS A 5 -47.90 69.12 24.23
CA LYS A 5 -46.75 68.56 23.51
C LYS A 5 -46.31 67.28 24.22
N MET A 6 -46.43 66.15 23.55
CA MET A 6 -45.83 64.89 23.98
C MET A 6 -44.38 64.84 23.50
N VAL A 7 -43.43 64.84 24.42
CA VAL A 7 -42.00 64.59 24.13
C VAL A 7 -41.73 63.14 24.50
N VAL A 8 -41.41 62.31 23.51
CA VAL A 8 -40.93 60.94 23.72
C VAL A 8 -39.40 60.98 23.73
N THR A 9 -38.79 60.62 24.84
CA THR A 9 -37.34 60.44 24.96
C THR A 9 -37.03 58.95 24.93
N CYS A 10 -36.31 58.50 23.91
CA CYS A 10 -35.76 57.13 23.85
C CYS A 10 -34.34 57.14 24.42
N ASN A 11 -34.13 56.47 25.55
CA ASN A 11 -32.80 56.20 26.10
C ASN A 11 -32.33 54.83 25.59
N SER A 12 -31.57 54.80 24.49
CA SER A 12 -30.82 53.61 24.09
C SER A 12 -29.48 53.58 24.83
N ALA A 13 -29.44 52.84 25.95
CA ALA A 13 -28.18 52.54 26.62
C ALA A 13 -27.40 51.52 25.77
N ILE A 14 -26.44 52.00 24.97
CA ILE A 14 -25.47 51.14 24.29
C ILE A 14 -24.52 50.62 25.37
N THR A 15 -24.74 49.40 25.82
CA THR A 15 -23.83 48.73 26.76
C THR A 15 -22.63 48.22 25.98
N THR A 16 -21.49 48.90 26.09
CA THR A 16 -20.22 48.47 25.50
C THR A 16 -19.56 47.44 26.41
N PHE A 17 -19.52 46.18 25.99
CA PHE A 17 -18.78 45.14 26.69
C PHE A 17 -17.31 45.24 26.31
N THR A 18 -16.46 45.68 27.25
CA THR A 18 -15.00 45.65 27.09
C THR A 18 -14.47 44.28 27.53
N LEU A 19 -13.99 43.49 26.57
CA LEU A 19 -13.32 42.23 26.88
C LEU A 19 -11.96 42.52 27.53
N GLN A 20 -11.79 42.07 28.77
CA GLN A 20 -10.53 42.19 29.50
C GLN A 20 -9.44 41.31 28.83
N PRO A 21 -8.19 41.78 28.68
CA PRO A 21 -7.11 41.04 27.99
C PRO A 21 -6.87 39.63 28.56
N THR A 22 -7.05 39.45 29.87
CA THR A 22 -6.90 38.16 30.56
C THR A 22 -7.95 37.14 30.17
N LYS A 23 -9.20 37.57 29.93
CA LYS A 23 -10.28 36.70 29.45
C LYS A 23 -10.05 36.25 28.00
N LEU A 24 -9.50 37.13 27.17
CA LEU A 24 -9.11 36.80 25.80
C LEU A 24 -7.96 35.78 25.79
N HIS A 25 -6.96 35.97 26.66
CA HIS A 25 -5.83 35.04 26.80
C HIS A 25 -6.29 33.65 27.26
N PHE A 26 -7.19 33.59 28.25
CA PHE A 26 -7.78 32.34 28.71
C PHE A 26 -8.60 31.65 27.62
N LEU A 27 -9.42 32.40 26.86
CA LEU A 27 -10.21 31.86 25.75
C LEU A 27 -9.32 31.31 24.64
N LEU A 28 -8.22 32.01 24.28
CA LEU A 28 -7.25 31.55 23.29
C LEU A 28 -6.55 30.25 23.74
N LEU A 29 -6.15 30.18 25.01
CA LEU A 29 -5.50 29.00 25.58
C LEU A 29 -6.45 27.79 25.59
N LEU A 30 -7.73 28.02 25.91
CA LEU A 30 -8.78 27.00 25.84
C LEU A 30 -9.00 26.52 24.40
N LEU A 31 -9.02 27.42 23.42
CA LEU A 31 -9.19 27.08 22.00
C LEU A 31 -8.01 26.26 21.46
N LEU A 32 -6.78 26.63 21.85
CA LEU A 32 -5.57 25.88 21.53
C LEU A 32 -5.61 24.47 22.15
N LEU A 33 -5.99 24.36 23.43
CA LEU A 33 -6.14 23.07 24.10
C LEU A 33 -7.16 22.19 23.38
N LEU A 34 -8.35 22.73 23.06
CA LEU A 34 -9.37 22.04 22.28
C LEU A 34 -8.83 21.59 20.92
N PHE A 35 -8.09 22.44 20.22
CA PHE A 35 -7.47 22.10 18.93
C PHE A 35 -6.51 20.91 19.05
N PHE A 36 -5.66 20.87 20.08
CA PHE A 36 -4.77 19.72 20.33
C PHE A 36 -5.52 18.43 20.74
N LEU A 37 -6.66 18.54 21.43
CA LEU A 37 -7.51 17.38 21.74
C LEU A 37 -8.28 16.86 20.50
N LEU A 38 -8.56 17.74 19.53
CA LEU A 38 -9.31 17.42 18.31
C LEU A 38 -8.45 16.83 17.19
N THR A 39 -7.12 16.91 17.28
CA THR A 39 -6.21 16.26 16.34
C THR A 39 -5.86 14.85 16.83
N PRO A 40 -6.49 13.78 16.29
CA PRO A 40 -6.08 12.43 16.65
C PRO A 40 -4.61 12.22 16.28
N PRO A 41 -3.80 11.58 17.14
CA PRO A 41 -2.43 11.22 16.77
C PRO A 41 -2.48 10.29 15.56
N ALA A 42 -1.63 10.54 14.57
CA ALA A 42 -1.47 9.62 13.45
C ALA A 42 -0.83 8.34 13.98
N THR A 43 -1.59 7.24 14.02
CA THR A 43 -1.05 5.91 14.33
C THR A 43 -0.47 5.31 13.04
N PRO A 44 0.85 5.07 12.96
CA PRO A 44 1.43 4.44 11.79
C PRO A 44 0.90 3.02 11.63
N LEU A 45 0.74 2.58 10.38
CA LEU A 45 0.44 1.18 10.07
C LEU A 45 1.72 0.36 10.27
N ASN A 46 1.68 -0.60 11.20
CA ASN A 46 2.82 -1.48 11.49
C ASN A 46 2.32 -2.90 11.73
N PHE A 47 2.99 -3.88 11.13
CA PHE A 47 2.73 -5.29 11.32
C PHE A 47 4.02 -6.10 11.14
N SER A 48 4.08 -7.27 11.77
CA SER A 48 5.21 -8.18 11.67
C SER A 48 4.71 -9.62 11.75
N PHE A 49 5.21 -10.47 10.86
CA PHE A 49 4.93 -11.90 10.85
C PHE A 49 6.28 -12.65 10.95
N SER A 50 6.48 -13.37 12.05
CA SER A 50 7.64 -14.27 12.19
C SER A 50 7.45 -15.58 11.43
N SER A 51 6.20 -15.97 11.22
CA SER A 51 5.74 -17.19 10.56
C SER A 51 4.30 -16.99 10.11
N PHE A 52 3.85 -17.74 9.11
CA PHE A 52 2.48 -17.71 8.63
C PHE A 52 1.71 -18.99 8.99
N ASN A 53 0.46 -18.83 9.39
CA ASN A 53 -0.45 -19.94 9.70
C ASN A 53 -1.91 -19.58 9.38
N SER A 54 -2.81 -20.53 9.59
CA SER A 54 -4.23 -20.37 9.27
C SER A 54 -4.93 -19.22 10.03
N ASN A 55 -4.43 -18.81 11.20
CA ASN A 55 -5.02 -17.70 11.96
C ASN A 55 -4.78 -16.34 11.28
N ASP A 56 -3.76 -16.24 10.42
CA ASP A 56 -3.45 -15.02 9.66
C ASP A 56 -4.43 -14.78 8.51
N ALA A 57 -5.37 -15.70 8.25
CA ALA A 57 -6.38 -15.55 7.19
C ALA A 57 -7.33 -14.34 7.39
N THR A 58 -7.36 -13.77 8.59
CA THR A 58 -8.14 -12.55 8.88
C THR A 58 -7.37 -11.26 8.57
N THR A 59 -6.03 -11.33 8.52
CA THR A 59 -5.12 -10.18 8.33
C THR A 59 -4.43 -10.20 6.97
N ILE A 60 -4.30 -11.38 6.34
CA ILE A 60 -3.69 -11.58 5.03
C ILE A 60 -4.74 -12.19 4.10
N SER A 61 -5.13 -11.43 3.09
CA SER A 61 -5.92 -11.92 1.96
C SER A 61 -4.99 -12.67 1.00
N ARG A 62 -5.45 -13.82 0.49
CA ARG A 62 -4.72 -14.64 -0.47
C ARG A 62 -5.58 -14.82 -1.72
N GLU A 63 -4.97 -14.69 -2.87
CA GLU A 63 -5.61 -14.83 -4.17
C GLU A 63 -4.83 -15.80 -5.05
N GLY A 64 -5.52 -16.35 -6.05
CA GLY A 64 -4.91 -17.29 -6.97
C GLY A 64 -4.57 -18.60 -6.26
N ASP A 65 -3.32 -19.02 -6.41
CA ASP A 65 -2.80 -20.27 -5.86
C ASP A 65 -2.09 -20.05 -4.51
N ALA A 66 -2.13 -18.85 -3.93
CA ALA A 66 -1.45 -18.55 -2.68
C ALA A 66 -2.10 -19.25 -1.47
N TYR A 67 -1.29 -19.86 -0.60
CA TYR A 67 -1.74 -20.59 0.57
C TYR A 67 -0.74 -20.53 1.73
N PHE A 68 -1.19 -20.92 2.92
CA PHE A 68 -0.34 -21.06 4.10
C PHE A 68 0.14 -22.50 4.18
N ASP A 69 1.45 -22.69 4.29
CA ASP A 69 2.09 -23.99 4.48
C ASP A 69 3.02 -23.89 5.67
N THR A 70 2.65 -24.53 6.79
CA THR A 70 3.41 -24.62 8.05
C THR A 70 4.57 -23.62 8.18
N GLU A 71 4.26 -22.42 8.71
CA GLU A 71 5.18 -21.29 8.92
C GLU A 71 5.47 -20.41 7.70
N PHE A 72 5.12 -20.84 6.49
CA PHE A 72 5.36 -20.11 5.25
C PHE A 72 4.07 -19.65 4.57
N LEU A 73 4.15 -18.49 3.92
CA LEU A 73 3.18 -18.04 2.94
C LEU A 73 3.72 -18.39 1.56
N ARG A 74 3.09 -19.38 0.91
CA ARG A 74 3.43 -19.78 -0.45
C ARG A 74 2.55 -19.03 -1.43
N LEU A 75 3.16 -18.42 -2.45
CA LEU A 75 2.44 -17.68 -3.48
C LEU A 75 2.12 -18.55 -4.71
N THR A 76 2.87 -19.62 -4.92
CA THR A 76 2.70 -20.57 -6.02
C THR A 76 2.53 -21.97 -5.47
N LYS A 77 1.97 -22.85 -6.31
CA LYS A 77 1.90 -24.30 -6.07
C LYS A 77 3.29 -24.88 -5.80
N SER A 78 3.33 -25.92 -5.00
CA SER A 78 4.53 -26.68 -4.65
C SER A 78 4.83 -27.78 -5.67
N ALA A 79 6.06 -28.32 -5.65
CA ALA A 79 6.44 -29.47 -6.49
C ALA A 79 5.63 -30.75 -6.21
N ALA A 80 4.92 -30.84 -5.07
CA ALA A 80 4.01 -31.93 -4.77
C ALA A 80 2.68 -31.85 -5.56
N ASP A 81 2.40 -30.72 -6.21
CA ASP A 81 1.18 -30.50 -6.97
C ASP A 81 1.29 -31.04 -8.41
N VAL A 82 0.25 -31.72 -8.89
CA VAL A 82 0.22 -32.39 -10.21
C VAL A 82 0.33 -31.40 -11.39
N ALA A 83 0.04 -30.12 -11.17
CA ALA A 83 0.04 -29.07 -12.21
C ALA A 83 0.67 -27.76 -11.71
N ILE A 84 2.01 -27.75 -11.59
CA ILE A 84 2.79 -26.58 -11.15
C ILE A 84 2.92 -25.46 -12.19
N LYS A 85 2.73 -25.76 -13.48
CA LYS A 85 2.94 -24.78 -14.55
C LYS A 85 1.88 -23.69 -14.54
N GLY A 86 2.30 -22.45 -14.76
CA GLY A 86 1.40 -21.29 -14.79
C GLY A 86 0.76 -20.98 -13.45
N SER A 87 1.37 -21.41 -12.34
CA SER A 87 0.89 -21.06 -11.02
C SER A 87 1.11 -19.57 -10.75
N VAL A 88 0.07 -18.92 -10.27
CA VAL A 88 0.10 -17.50 -9.90
C VAL A 88 -0.73 -17.31 -8.65
N GLY A 89 -0.18 -16.61 -7.69
CA GLY A 89 -0.88 -16.23 -6.48
C GLY A 89 -0.33 -14.95 -5.90
N ARG A 90 -1.15 -14.35 -5.06
CA ARG A 90 -0.91 -13.03 -4.50
C ARG A 90 -1.38 -13.01 -3.06
N ALA A 91 -0.70 -12.25 -2.23
CA ALA A 91 -1.10 -12.03 -0.85
C ALA A 91 -1.04 -10.55 -0.51
N THR A 92 -2.05 -10.05 0.19
CA THR A 92 -2.18 -8.64 0.57
C THR A 92 -2.57 -8.49 2.02
N TYR A 93 -2.01 -7.48 2.68
CA TYR A 93 -2.42 -7.11 4.03
C TYR A 93 -3.80 -6.46 4.00
N SER A 94 -4.69 -6.85 4.91
CA SER A 94 -6.11 -6.49 4.84
C SER A 94 -6.40 -5.05 5.23
N GLN A 95 -5.54 -4.41 6.03
CA GLN A 95 -5.71 -3.00 6.36
C GLN A 95 -5.10 -2.10 5.27
N PRO A 96 -5.84 -1.10 4.77
CA PRO A 96 -5.33 -0.20 3.74
C PRO A 96 -4.22 0.70 4.27
N PHE A 97 -3.21 0.91 3.43
CA PHE A 97 -2.10 1.83 3.69
C PHE A 97 -2.35 3.18 2.99
N LEU A 98 -2.43 4.27 3.76
CA LEU A 98 -2.61 5.63 3.23
C LEU A 98 -1.27 6.18 2.73
N LEU A 99 -0.96 5.95 1.45
CA LEU A 99 0.28 6.43 0.84
C LEU A 99 0.34 7.96 0.70
N ARG A 100 -0.79 8.61 0.45
CA ARG A 100 -0.90 10.07 0.28
C ARG A 100 -2.19 10.62 0.87
N GLU A 101 -2.06 11.67 1.68
CA GLU A 101 -3.19 12.45 2.16
C GLU A 101 -3.53 13.55 1.14
N ASN A 102 -4.69 13.45 0.49
CA ASN A 102 -5.06 14.40 -0.58
C ASN A 102 -5.24 15.84 -0.09
N ALA A 103 -5.74 16.05 1.13
CA ALA A 103 -6.01 17.38 1.67
C ALA A 103 -4.73 18.19 1.93
N THR A 104 -3.65 17.53 2.34
CA THR A 104 -2.39 18.17 2.71
C THR A 104 -1.28 17.94 1.69
N GLY A 105 -1.45 16.96 0.80
CA GLY A 105 -0.41 16.49 -0.12
C GLY A 105 0.70 15.67 0.53
N LYS A 106 0.62 15.39 1.84
CA LYS A 106 1.65 14.63 2.57
C LYS A 106 1.73 13.20 2.05
N LEU A 107 2.96 12.70 1.90
CA LEU A 107 3.26 11.33 1.56
C LEU A 107 3.66 10.56 2.82
N ALA A 108 3.32 9.28 2.85
CA ALA A 108 3.80 8.36 3.88
C ALA A 108 5.17 7.79 3.49
N ASP A 109 6.09 7.80 4.44
CA ASP A 109 7.31 6.99 4.37
C ASP A 109 6.99 5.59 4.88
N PHE A 110 7.57 4.57 4.26
CA PHE A 110 7.43 3.19 4.72
C PHE A 110 8.75 2.44 4.60
N THR A 111 8.85 1.35 5.36
CA THR A 111 9.95 0.41 5.26
C THR A 111 9.37 -0.99 5.42
N ALA A 112 9.76 -1.90 4.53
CA ALA A 112 9.33 -3.28 4.56
C ALA A 112 10.56 -4.19 4.58
N PHE A 113 10.52 -5.20 5.45
CA PHE A 113 11.54 -6.24 5.52
C PHE A 113 10.82 -7.58 5.41
N PHE A 114 11.29 -8.44 4.52
CA PHE A 114 10.78 -9.79 4.37
C PHE A 114 11.92 -10.74 4.02
N LYS A 115 11.76 -12.00 4.43
CA LYS A 115 12.62 -13.10 4.02
C LYS A 115 11.82 -13.94 3.05
N PHE A 116 12.43 -14.34 1.95
CA PHE A 116 11.82 -15.19 0.96
C PHE A 116 12.83 -16.19 0.42
N ALA A 117 12.33 -17.27 -0.17
CA ALA A 117 13.11 -18.23 -0.91
C ALA A 117 12.38 -18.53 -2.23
N ILE A 118 13.15 -18.65 -3.32
CA ILE A 118 12.65 -19.15 -4.59
C ILE A 118 13.40 -20.46 -4.85
N ASP A 119 12.66 -21.57 -4.87
CA ASP A 119 13.22 -22.90 -5.00
C ASP A 119 12.71 -23.60 -6.27
N SER A 120 13.63 -23.84 -7.20
CA SER A 120 13.36 -24.56 -8.45
C SER A 120 13.31 -26.07 -8.27
N ASN A 121 13.67 -26.61 -7.10
CA ASN A 121 13.82 -28.03 -6.83
C ASN A 121 14.74 -28.72 -7.85
N ASN A 122 15.89 -28.09 -8.16
CA ASN A 122 16.85 -28.52 -9.18
C ASN A 122 16.30 -28.63 -10.62
N ASN A 123 15.14 -28.03 -10.90
CA ASN A 123 14.58 -28.03 -12.24
C ASN A 123 15.35 -27.04 -13.14
N THR A 124 15.74 -27.49 -14.34
CA THR A 124 16.39 -26.64 -15.33
C THR A 124 15.42 -25.68 -16.03
N LYS A 125 14.11 -25.90 -15.90
CA LYS A 125 13.04 -25.03 -16.38
C LYS A 125 12.36 -24.41 -15.17
N TYR A 126 12.73 -23.17 -14.88
CA TYR A 126 12.25 -22.39 -13.73
C TYR A 126 11.80 -21.00 -14.18
N GLY A 127 11.14 -20.28 -13.28
CA GLY A 127 10.57 -18.97 -13.52
C GLY A 127 9.25 -18.80 -12.74
N ASP A 128 8.69 -17.60 -12.67
CA ASP A 128 9.20 -16.35 -13.26
C ASP A 128 9.88 -15.45 -12.21
N GLY A 129 9.35 -15.37 -10.98
CA GLY A 129 9.94 -14.57 -9.92
C GLY A 129 9.00 -14.26 -8.76
N LEU A 130 9.32 -13.20 -8.02
CA LEU A 130 8.54 -12.66 -6.90
C LEU A 130 8.43 -11.13 -7.04
N THR A 131 7.34 -10.54 -6.57
CA THR A 131 7.23 -9.08 -6.47
C THR A 131 6.63 -8.63 -5.13
N PHE A 132 7.17 -7.54 -4.57
CA PHE A 132 6.52 -6.73 -3.55
C PHE A 132 5.85 -5.54 -4.23
N PHE A 133 4.57 -5.29 -3.94
CA PHE A 133 3.82 -4.25 -4.63
C PHE A 133 2.94 -3.43 -3.70
N ILE A 134 2.64 -2.21 -4.12
CA ILE A 134 1.60 -1.34 -3.56
C ILE A 134 0.61 -1.02 -4.67
N ALA A 135 -0.66 -1.33 -4.44
CA ALA A 135 -1.75 -1.09 -5.39
C ALA A 135 -2.96 -0.48 -4.67
N PRO A 136 -3.89 0.14 -5.41
CA PRO A 136 -5.16 0.62 -4.86
C PRO A 136 -5.89 -0.48 -4.09
N ASN A 137 -6.53 -0.08 -2.99
CA ASN A 137 -7.40 -0.97 -2.24
C ASN A 137 -8.48 -1.55 -3.17
N GLY A 138 -8.68 -2.86 -3.11
CA GLY A 138 -9.58 -3.58 -4.02
C GLY A 138 -8.97 -3.97 -5.37
N SER A 139 -7.67 -3.71 -5.62
CA SER A 139 -6.94 -4.39 -6.69
C SER A 139 -7.11 -5.89 -6.52
N SER A 140 -7.44 -6.62 -7.59
CA SER A 140 -7.62 -8.07 -7.60
C SER A 140 -6.66 -8.75 -8.59
N LEU A 141 -6.38 -10.03 -8.36
CA LEU A 141 -5.60 -10.85 -9.28
C LEU A 141 -6.46 -11.24 -10.49
N ASP A 142 -6.03 -10.86 -11.69
CA ASP A 142 -6.60 -11.35 -12.95
C ASP A 142 -5.68 -12.43 -13.55
N ARG A 143 -6.06 -13.69 -13.39
CA ARG A 143 -5.30 -14.85 -13.88
C ARG A 143 -5.09 -14.84 -15.41
N THR A 144 -5.87 -14.08 -16.17
CA THR A 144 -5.75 -14.05 -17.63
C THR A 144 -4.58 -13.20 -18.12
N ILE A 145 -4.14 -12.23 -17.31
CA ILE A 145 -3.07 -11.28 -17.68
C ILE A 145 -1.90 -11.27 -16.69
N SER A 146 -2.05 -11.87 -15.51
CA SER A 146 -1.08 -11.76 -14.41
C SER A 146 -0.11 -12.94 -14.31
N GLY A 147 -0.18 -13.92 -15.22
CA GLY A 147 0.71 -15.07 -15.22
C GLY A 147 2.08 -14.78 -15.83
N GLY A 148 3.06 -15.65 -15.56
CA GLY A 148 4.36 -15.60 -16.21
C GLY A 148 5.15 -14.33 -15.86
N SER A 149 5.66 -13.67 -16.91
CA SER A 149 6.44 -12.41 -16.84
C SER A 149 5.72 -11.26 -16.15
N SER A 150 4.40 -11.34 -15.96
CA SER A 150 3.64 -10.31 -15.24
C SER A 150 3.77 -10.44 -13.71
N LEU A 151 4.38 -11.50 -13.17
CA LEU A 151 4.64 -11.69 -11.73
C LEU A 151 3.42 -11.48 -10.81
N GLY A 152 2.21 -11.82 -11.28
CA GLY A 152 0.97 -11.61 -10.51
C GLY A 152 0.41 -10.18 -10.55
N LEU A 153 0.96 -9.30 -11.40
CA LEU A 153 0.56 -7.90 -11.56
C LEU A 153 -0.44 -7.73 -12.73
N PRO A 154 -1.35 -6.75 -12.66
CA PRO A 154 -2.41 -6.55 -13.64
C PRO A 154 -1.90 -5.79 -14.88
N VAL A 155 -0.93 -6.39 -15.57
CA VAL A 155 -0.29 -5.85 -16.78
C VAL A 155 -0.81 -6.59 -18.00
N ASN A 156 -1.51 -5.89 -18.89
CA ASN A 156 -1.94 -6.48 -20.15
C ASN A 156 -0.78 -6.42 -21.16
N THR A 157 -0.34 -7.59 -21.61
CA THR A 157 0.78 -7.77 -22.54
C THR A 157 0.32 -8.01 -23.99
N THR A 158 -0.99 -8.07 -24.25
CA THR A 158 -1.50 -8.25 -25.61
C THR A 158 -1.25 -6.98 -26.44
N PRO A 159 -0.49 -7.07 -27.56
CA PRO A 159 -0.32 -5.93 -28.46
C PRO A 159 -1.66 -5.67 -29.14
N SER A 160 -2.36 -4.58 -28.77
CA SER A 160 -3.42 -4.07 -29.64
C SER A 160 -2.74 -3.44 -30.86
N SER A 161 -3.31 -3.61 -32.05
CA SER A 161 -2.68 -3.19 -33.33
C SER A 161 -2.31 -1.70 -33.42
N ASN A 162 -2.70 -0.89 -32.44
CA ASN A 162 -2.50 0.56 -32.43
C ASN A 162 -1.76 1.08 -31.17
N ASP A 163 -1.34 0.21 -30.24
CA ASP A 163 -0.69 0.63 -29.00
C ASP A 163 0.44 -0.35 -28.64
N ALA A 164 1.69 0.11 -28.77
CA ALA A 164 2.90 -0.71 -28.74
C ALA A 164 3.46 -0.93 -27.32
N GLY A 165 2.61 -0.95 -26.30
CA GLY A 165 3.05 -1.00 -24.91
C GLY A 165 2.12 -1.75 -23.96
N PRO A 166 2.64 -2.24 -22.82
CA PRO A 166 1.84 -2.89 -21.80
C PRO A 166 0.85 -1.90 -21.19
N ARG A 167 -0.37 -2.37 -20.91
CA ARG A 167 -1.41 -1.53 -20.29
C ARG A 167 -1.65 -1.97 -18.86
N ASN A 168 -1.38 -1.08 -17.90
CA ASN A 168 -1.71 -1.31 -16.50
C ASN A 168 -3.22 -1.14 -16.31
N GLN A 169 -3.92 -2.20 -15.88
CA GLN A 169 -5.35 -2.12 -15.58
C GLN A 169 -5.61 -1.26 -14.33
N TYR A 170 -4.65 -1.26 -13.40
CA TYR A 170 -4.63 -0.42 -12.20
C TYR A 170 -3.22 0.17 -12.00
N PRO A 171 -3.09 1.39 -11.42
CA PRO A 171 -1.78 1.91 -11.05
C PRO A 171 -1.19 1.05 -9.93
N PHE A 172 0.12 0.79 -9.98
CA PHE A 172 0.85 0.13 -8.90
C PHE A 172 2.31 0.59 -8.92
N VAL A 173 3.00 0.36 -7.81
CA VAL A 173 4.46 0.37 -7.76
C VAL A 173 4.93 -0.99 -7.25
N ALA A 174 6.05 -1.47 -7.77
CA ALA A 174 6.54 -2.80 -7.47
C ALA A 174 8.07 -2.83 -7.39
N VAL A 175 8.58 -3.77 -6.60
CA VAL A 175 9.97 -4.21 -6.57
C VAL A 175 9.97 -5.69 -6.91
N GLU A 176 10.67 -6.06 -7.98
CA GLU A 176 10.69 -7.43 -8.49
C GLU A 176 12.01 -8.14 -8.20
N PHE A 177 11.89 -9.45 -8.09
CA PHE A 177 12.98 -10.41 -8.04
C PHE A 177 12.75 -11.39 -9.20
N ASP A 178 13.10 -10.92 -10.41
CA ASP A 178 12.97 -11.70 -11.64
C ASP A 178 14.12 -12.70 -11.75
N ILE A 179 13.77 -13.98 -11.90
CA ILE A 179 14.73 -15.06 -12.07
C ILE A 179 14.77 -15.60 -13.50
N TYR A 180 13.89 -15.14 -14.39
CA TYR A 180 13.68 -15.67 -15.72
C TYR A 180 13.72 -14.60 -16.81
N GLN A 181 14.70 -14.71 -17.71
CA GLN A 181 14.83 -13.77 -18.82
C GLN A 181 13.70 -13.99 -19.86
N ASN A 182 12.72 -13.09 -19.90
CA ASN A 182 11.65 -13.14 -20.89
C ASN A 182 12.13 -12.66 -22.27
N THR A 183 11.71 -13.32 -23.34
CA THR A 183 12.03 -12.92 -24.73
C THR A 183 11.23 -11.70 -25.19
N LEU A 184 10.13 -11.40 -24.50
CA LEU A 184 9.29 -10.23 -24.70
C LEU A 184 9.19 -9.53 -23.35
N GLU A 185 10.06 -8.55 -23.13
CA GLU A 185 10.02 -7.72 -21.92
C GLU A 185 8.67 -7.01 -21.85
N THR A 186 7.89 -7.33 -20.83
CA THR A 186 6.67 -6.59 -20.52
C THR A 186 7.03 -5.29 -19.80
N ILE A 187 8.09 -5.29 -19.01
CA ILE A 187 8.67 -4.11 -18.37
C ILE A 187 10.17 -4.17 -18.66
N LYS A 188 10.78 -3.04 -19.01
CA LYS A 188 12.22 -3.00 -19.30
C LYS A 188 13.02 -3.09 -18.02
N ASP A 189 13.95 -4.04 -17.98
CA ASP A 189 14.92 -4.13 -16.91
C ASP A 189 15.80 -2.87 -16.86
N PRO A 190 16.20 -2.40 -15.66
CA PRO A 190 17.25 -1.39 -15.54
C PRO A 190 18.52 -1.88 -16.23
N ALA A 191 19.16 -1.04 -17.05
CA ALA A 191 20.27 -1.40 -17.95
C ALA A 191 21.56 -1.97 -17.29
N ASN A 192 21.56 -2.17 -15.96
CA ASN A 192 22.73 -2.47 -15.15
C ASN A 192 22.54 -3.69 -14.23
N SER A 193 21.57 -4.57 -14.48
CA SER A 193 21.40 -5.82 -13.72
C SER A 193 22.52 -6.82 -14.04
N GLU A 194 23.71 -6.58 -13.50
CA GLU A 194 24.79 -7.55 -13.55
C GLU A 194 24.38 -8.77 -12.72
N LYS A 195 24.08 -9.87 -13.41
CA LYS A 195 23.64 -11.13 -12.79
C LYS A 195 24.82 -11.78 -12.09
N THR A 196 25.11 -11.36 -10.87
CA THR A 196 26.10 -12.05 -10.02
C THR A 196 25.53 -13.42 -9.64
N ASP A 197 26.15 -14.47 -10.14
CA ASP A 197 25.92 -15.87 -9.76
C ASP A 197 26.16 -16.02 -8.25
N SER A 198 25.10 -16.10 -7.46
CA SER A 198 25.13 -16.20 -5.99
C SER A 198 25.61 -17.57 -5.48
N ARG A 199 26.11 -18.45 -6.35
CA ARG A 199 26.56 -19.81 -6.02
C ARG A 199 27.98 -19.89 -5.40
N ARG A 200 28.50 -18.82 -4.79
CA ARG A 200 29.90 -18.77 -4.29
C ARG A 200 30.12 -18.34 -2.84
N GLU A 201 29.11 -18.28 -1.98
CA GLU A 201 29.33 -17.87 -0.57
C GLU A 201 29.09 -18.95 0.49
N GLU A 202 28.88 -20.22 0.13
CA GLU A 202 28.65 -21.30 1.11
C GLU A 202 29.89 -22.19 1.38
N GLU A 203 31.10 -21.80 0.99
CA GLU A 203 32.31 -22.62 1.21
C GLU A 203 33.34 -22.07 2.20
N ASP A 204 33.07 -20.95 2.89
CA ASP A 204 34.07 -20.32 3.78
C ASP A 204 33.67 -20.11 5.26
N GLU A 205 32.62 -20.78 5.75
CA GLU A 205 32.43 -20.96 7.20
C GLU A 205 32.37 -22.45 7.54
N ARG A 206 33.56 -23.03 7.80
CA ARG A 206 33.72 -24.27 8.56
C ARG A 206 33.69 -24.01 10.06
#